data_AF-S5W1E3-F1
#
_entry.id   AF-S5W1E3-F1
#
_cell.length_a   1.000
_cell.length_b   1.000
_cell.length_c   1.000
_cell.angle_alpha   90.00
_cell.angle_beta   90.00
_cell.angle_gamma   90.00
#
_symmetry.space_group_name_H-M   'P 1'
#
loop_
_entity.id
_entity.type
_entity.pdbx_description
1 polymer ?
#
loop_
_entity_poly.entity_id
_entity_poly.type
_entity_poly.pdbx_seq_one_letter_code
_entity_poly.pdbx_strand_id
1 'polypeptide(L)'
;MHSIALRPARSTVQDEIGPRRPGAIYQNVDGRFEVLALVTVPADAAQLLRRAAARWAVIVRDTLRPDGQPFAVGTVWTDSDYLVRPATDSNLYAPAA
;
A
#
# COMPACT_ATOMS: atom_id res chain seq x y z
N MET A 1 -40.48 10.33 1.59
CA MET A 1 -39.30 9.67 0.97
C MET A 1 -38.14 9.89 1.93
N HIS A 2 -37.71 8.83 2.63
CA HIS A 2 -36.71 8.95 3.69
C HIS A 2 -35.30 8.86 3.08
N SER A 3 -34.59 9.98 3.05
CA SER A 3 -33.18 10.03 2.67
C SER A 3 -32.33 9.41 3.77
N ILE A 4 -31.77 8.23 3.51
CA ILE A 4 -30.76 7.60 4.36
C ILE A 4 -29.47 8.42 4.20
N ALA A 5 -29.15 9.22 5.22
CA ALA A 5 -27.82 9.77 5.41
C ALA A 5 -26.85 8.60 5.63
N LEU A 6 -26.20 8.14 4.56
CA LEU A 6 -25.05 7.24 4.65
C LEU A 6 -23.95 8.01 5.39
N ARG A 7 -23.79 7.72 6.68
CA ARG A 7 -22.55 8.07 7.39
C ARG A 7 -21.41 7.46 6.56
N PRO A 8 -20.38 8.21 6.14
CA PRO A 8 -19.23 7.58 5.51
C PRO A 8 -18.71 6.53 6.49
N ALA A 9 -18.81 5.25 6.12
CA ALA A 9 -18.13 4.20 6.85
C ALA A 9 -16.65 4.62 6.84
N ARG A 10 -16.05 4.80 8.01
CA ARG A 10 -14.62 5.16 8.07
C ARG A 10 -13.87 4.06 7.32
N SER A 11 -13.27 4.38 6.18
CA SER A 11 -12.40 3.46 5.46
C SER A 11 -11.40 2.87 6.43
N THR A 12 -11.26 1.56 6.44
CA THR A 12 -10.27 0.92 7.31
C THR A 12 -8.88 1.22 6.77
N VAL A 13 -7.85 1.17 7.62
CA VAL A 13 -6.45 1.30 7.18
C VAL A 13 -6.13 0.29 6.08
N GLN A 14 -6.75 -0.89 6.12
CA GLN A 14 -6.57 -1.91 5.09
C GLN A 14 -7.17 -1.50 3.74
N ASP A 15 -8.32 -0.84 3.73
CA ASP A 15 -8.94 -0.31 2.50
C ASP A 15 -8.08 0.83 1.92
N GLU A 16 -7.51 1.67 2.79
CA GLU A 16 -6.62 2.75 2.38
C GLU A 16 -5.30 2.23 1.78
N ILE A 17 -4.76 1.12 2.30
CA ILE A 17 -3.55 0.49 1.76
C ILE A 17 -3.87 -0.26 0.45
N GLY A 18 -5.06 -0.85 0.33
CA GLY A 18 -5.43 -1.69 -0.80
C GLY A 18 -4.59 -2.98 -0.87
N PRO A 19 -4.30 -3.50 -2.07
CA PRO A 19 -3.56 -4.75 -2.27
C PRO A 19 -2.04 -4.62 -2.07
N ARG A 20 -1.54 -3.45 -1.63
CA ARG A 20 -0.11 -3.19 -1.44
C ARG A 20 0.45 -3.99 -0.25
N ARG A 21 0.93 -5.19 -0.56
CA ARG A 21 1.67 -6.08 0.35
C ARG A 21 3.13 -6.20 -0.09
N PRO A 22 4.09 -6.45 0.82
CA PRO A 22 5.48 -6.70 0.45
C PRO A 22 5.62 -7.71 -0.70
N GLY A 23 6.36 -7.36 -1.75
CA GLY A 23 6.53 -8.13 -2.98
C GLY A 23 5.53 -7.82 -4.11
N ALA A 24 4.42 -7.13 -3.80
CA ALA A 24 3.48 -6.66 -4.81
C ALA A 24 4.11 -5.59 -5.70
N ILE A 25 3.76 -5.59 -6.99
CA ILE A 25 4.06 -4.50 -7.91
C ILE A 25 2.74 -3.85 -8.32
N TYR A 26 2.66 -2.54 -8.17
CA TYR A 26 1.57 -1.74 -8.69
C TYR A 26 2.08 -0.65 -9.62
N GLN A 27 1.19 -0.10 -10.43
CA GLN A 27 1.46 0.98 -11.35
C GLN A 27 0.36 2.04 -11.23
N ASN A 28 0.76 3.30 -11.29
CA ASN A 28 -0.15 4.42 -11.42
C ASN A 28 0.50 5.49 -12.33
N VAL A 29 -0.07 6.69 -12.37
CA VAL A 29 0.42 7.80 -13.21
C VAL A 29 1.84 8.25 -12.86
N ASP A 30 2.30 8.02 -11.63
CA ASP A 30 3.62 8.44 -11.15
C ASP A 30 4.73 7.43 -11.49
N GLY A 31 4.37 6.16 -11.75
CA GLY A 31 5.36 5.13 -12.09
C GLY A 31 4.90 3.70 -11.78
N ARG A 32 5.89 2.78 -11.74
CA ARG A 32 5.68 1.37 -11.39
C ARG A 32 6.52 1.00 -10.18
N PHE A 33 5.85 0.63 -9.11
CA PHE A 33 6.44 0.51 -7.79
C PHE A 33 6.33 -0.91 -7.25
N GLU A 34 7.44 -1.42 -6.76
CA GLU A 34 7.48 -2.63 -5.94
C GLU A 34 7.34 -2.23 -4.48
N VAL A 35 6.41 -2.87 -3.77
CA VAL A 35 6.24 -2.72 -2.34
C VAL A 35 7.30 -3.54 -1.62
N LEU A 36 8.14 -2.88 -0.85
CA LEU A 36 9.20 -3.53 -0.07
C LEU A 36 8.75 -3.84 1.35
N ALA A 37 8.01 -2.91 1.97
CA ALA A 37 7.52 -3.08 3.33
C ALA A 37 6.22 -2.32 3.56
N LEU A 38 5.43 -2.80 4.53
CA LEU A 38 4.25 -2.12 5.04
C LEU A 38 4.46 -1.81 6.52
N VAL A 39 4.33 -0.53 6.88
CA VAL A 39 4.48 -0.04 8.25
C VAL A 39 3.09 0.39 8.75
N THR A 40 2.58 -0.29 9.78
CA THR A 40 1.26 0.01 10.39
C THR A 40 1.37 0.52 11.82
N VAL A 41 2.59 0.68 12.35
CA VAL A 41 2.85 1.37 13.62
C VAL A 41 2.74 2.89 13.37
N PRO A 42 1.77 3.60 13.98
CA PRO A 42 1.51 5.00 13.63
C PRO A 42 2.69 5.94 13.92
N ALA A 43 3.44 5.70 15.00
CA ALA A 43 4.62 6.51 15.34
C ALA A 43 5.69 6.43 14.25
N ASP A 44 5.99 5.21 13.78
CA ASP A 44 6.99 4.96 12.73
C ASP A 44 6.53 5.53 11.40
N ALA A 45 5.25 5.34 11.04
CA ALA A 45 4.67 5.92 9.84
C ALA A 45 4.72 7.45 9.85
N ALA A 46 4.40 8.07 10.98
CA ALA A 46 4.47 9.52 11.15
C ALA A 46 5.90 10.05 11.02
N GLN A 47 6.90 9.33 11.52
CA GLN A 47 8.31 9.68 11.36
C GLN A 47 8.76 9.55 9.89
N LEU A 48 8.46 8.42 9.24
CA LEU A 48 8.83 8.15 7.85
C LEU A 48 8.24 9.19 6.88
N LEU A 49 6.96 9.52 7.06
CA LEU A 49 6.24 10.45 6.20
C LEU A 49 6.35 11.91 6.68
N ARG A 50 7.02 12.16 7.81
CA ARG A 50 7.12 13.47 8.47
C ARG A 50 5.75 14.13 8.66
N ARG A 51 4.72 13.33 9.00
CA ARG A 51 3.32 13.75 9.14
C ARG A 51 2.69 13.12 10.37
N ALA A 52 2.38 13.93 11.38
CA ALA A 52 1.81 13.45 12.66
C ALA A 52 0.49 12.67 12.53
N ALA A 53 -0.30 12.95 11.49
CA ALA A 53 -1.57 12.25 11.24
C ALA A 53 -1.42 10.94 10.46
N ALA A 54 -0.21 10.56 10.03
CA ALA A 54 -0.01 9.33 9.28
C ALA A 54 -0.17 8.12 10.21
N ARG A 55 -0.99 7.15 9.78
CA ARG A 55 -1.30 5.94 10.54
C ARG A 55 -0.59 4.70 10.00
N TRP A 56 -0.12 4.79 8.77
CA TRP A 56 0.55 3.74 8.04
C TRP A 56 1.45 4.38 6.97
N ALA A 57 2.41 3.60 6.48
CA ALA A 57 3.24 3.94 5.34
C ALA A 57 3.60 2.66 4.57
N VAL A 58 3.73 2.77 3.26
CA VAL A 58 4.26 1.71 2.40
C VAL A 58 5.62 2.16 1.90
N ILE A 59 6.64 1.33 2.08
CA ILE A 59 7.97 1.59 1.51
C ILE A 59 7.99 0.95 0.13
N VAL A 60 8.29 1.75 -0.88
CA VAL A 60 8.30 1.32 -2.28
C VAL A 60 9.62 1.62 -2.95
N ARG A 61 9.92 0.88 -4.02
CA ARG A 61 11.01 1.17 -4.96
C ARG A 61 10.44 1.31 -6.36
N ASP A 62 10.85 2.36 -7.06
CA ASP A 62 10.55 2.52 -8.48
C ASP A 62 11.31 1.46 -9.29
N THR A 63 10.56 0.61 -9.98
CA THR A 63 11.10 -0.50 -10.79
C THR A 63 11.44 -0.08 -12.22
N LEU A 64 11.10 1.15 -12.62
CA LEU A 64 11.50 1.74 -13.89
C LEU A 64 12.87 2.43 -13.77
N ARG A 65 13.29 2.76 -12.54
CA ARG A 65 14.59 3.35 -12.24
C ARG A 65 15.46 2.31 -11.53
N PRO A 66 16.43 1.67 -12.21
CA PRO A 66 17.24 0.61 -11.60
C PRO A 66 18.00 1.05 -10.34
N ASP A 67 18.40 2.33 -10.28
CA ASP A 67 19.10 2.93 -9.13
C ASP A 67 18.16 3.71 -8.18
N GLY A 68 16.84 3.54 -8.35
CA GLY A 68 15.83 4.21 -7.53
C GLY A 68 15.94 3.79 -6.07
N GLN A 69 16.24 4.75 -5.19
CA GLN A 69 16.26 4.51 -3.75
C GLN A 69 14.84 4.29 -3.22
N PRO A 70 14.65 3.39 -2.24
CA PRO A 70 13.35 3.22 -1.59
C PRO A 70 12.84 4.49 -0.92
N PHE A 71 11.53 4.71 -0.98
CA PHE A 71 10.88 5.84 -0.31
C PHE A 71 9.52 5.44 0.27
N ALA A 72 9.06 6.19 1.27
CA ALA A 72 7.79 5.95 1.93
C ALA A 72 6.65 6.71 1.24
N VAL A 73 5.50 6.06 1.09
CA VAL A 73 4.25 6.61 0.58
C VAL A 73 3.11 6.32 1.54
N GLY A 74 2.26 7.32 1.76
CA GLY A 74 1.04 7.24 2.58
C GLY A 74 -0.21 7.64 1.79
N THR A 75 -0.20 7.45 0.47
CA THR A 75 -1.31 7.80 -0.43
C THR A 75 -2.32 6.66 -0.48
N VAL A 76 -3.59 6.99 -0.22
CA VAL A 76 -4.70 6.03 -0.27
C VAL A 76 -4.75 5.36 -1.64
N TRP A 77 -5.01 4.06 -1.66
CA TRP A 77 -5.24 3.28 -2.88
C TRP A 77 -6.53 3.75 -3.55
N THR A 78 -6.46 4.09 -4.83
CA THR A 78 -7.61 4.55 -5.61
C THR A 78 -7.82 3.72 -6.86
N ASP A 79 -8.81 4.10 -7.66
CA ASP A 79 -9.07 3.55 -9.00
C ASP A 79 -7.98 3.88 -10.03
N SER A 80 -7.10 4.83 -9.71
CA SER A 80 -5.94 5.19 -10.53
C SER A 80 -4.73 4.28 -10.29
N ASP A 81 -4.79 3.43 -9.26
CA ASP A 81 -3.76 2.45 -8.95
C ASP A 81 -4.13 1.07 -9.50
N TYR A 82 -3.20 0.46 -10.24
CA TYR A 82 -3.39 -0.85 -10.86
C TYR A 82 -2.38 -1.84 -10.31
N LEU A 83 -2.87 -2.97 -9.80
CA LEU A 83 -2.01 -4.07 -9.38
C LEU A 83 -1.45 -4.79 -10.62
N VAL A 84 -0.13 -4.74 -10.81
CA VAL A 84 0.57 -5.41 -11.92
C VAL A 84 0.94 -6.83 -11.54
N ARG A 85 1.39 -7.04 -10.31
CA ARG A 85 1.72 -8.35 -9.75
C ARG A 85 1.31 -8.39 -8.28
N PRO A 86 0.54 -9.38 -7.84
CA PRO A 86 0.27 -9.55 -6.42
C PRO A 86 1.54 -9.87 -5.65
N ALA A 87 1.55 -9.62 -4.35
CA ALA A 87 2.58 -10.19 -3.49
C ALA A 87 2.51 -11.72 -3.61
N THR A 88 3.66 -12.36 -3.75
CA THR A 88 3.71 -13.82 -3.68
C THR A 88 3.42 -14.21 -2.24
N ASP A 89 2.26 -14.80 -1.99
CA ASP A 89 2.02 -15.59 -0.78
C ASP A 89 2.98 -16.78 -0.81
N SER A 90 4.17 -16.62 -0.26
CA SER A 90 5.16 -17.69 -0.08
C SER A 90 4.70 -18.77 0.91
N ASN A 91 3.43 -18.75 1.33
CA ASN A 91 2.79 -19.77 2.16
C ASN A 91 2.14 -20.91 1.35
N LEU A 92 2.30 -20.95 0.02
CA LEU A 92 2.03 -22.17 -0.76
C LEU A 92 3.27 -23.09 -0.72
N TYR A 93 3.68 -23.49 0.48
CA TYR A 93 4.51 -24.68 0.63
C TYR A 93 3.58 -25.88 0.55
N ALA A 94 3.70 -26.63 -0.55
CA ALA A 94 3.03 -27.91 -0.75
C ALA A 94 3.35 -28.86 0.42
N PRO A 95 2.39 -29.64 0.96
CA PRO A 95 2.77 -30.85 1.66
C PRO A 95 3.44 -31.77 0.64
N ALA A 96 4.72 -32.04 0.86
CA ALA A 96 5.50 -32.99 0.09
C ALA A 96 4.87 -34.39 0.17
N ALA A 97 4.92 -35.07 -0.99
CA ALA A 97 4.87 -36.51 -1.28
C ALA A 97 4.35 -37.48 -0.20
#